data_AF-A0A3E1HJM9-F1
#
_entry.id   AF-A0A3E1HJM9-F1
#
_cell.length_a   1.000
_cell.length_b   1.000
_cell.length_c   1.000
_cell.angle_alpha   90.00
_cell.angle_beta   90.00
_cell.angle_gamma   90.00
#
_symmetry.space_group_name_H-M   'P 1'
#
loop_
_entity.id
_entity.type
_entity.pdbx_description
1 polymer ?
#
loop_
_entity_poly.entity_id
_entity_poly.type
_entity_poly.pdbx_seq_one_letter_code
_entity_poly.pdbx_strand_id
1 'polypeptide(L)'
;MSSSIRKSISSDALTRLAQAVAVAVSATLAGCQSTHYAAQSTVQPKPNLAAKIKQKPIWLSEKPSPEVPQDVWERMRRGFQLQDGVGVNPRIEQQRLWFASNPSFLENAGERGSLYIHYIVERLEERNMPLELALLPVIESAYNPMAYSRSDAVGLWQFIPSTGRYFNLRQTRAYDGRRDITASTTAALDYLTRLHDMFNGDWLLALAAYNAGEGTVSRAIERNEKLGLPTDYWNLPLPQETKDYVPKFLALSQVVLAPEAYGVNLNPIANTPYFEVVEVKQSMDLSRVAALAEIDEDELFQLNPALKQRTTLDGPQHLLVPTSKAQLLTSTLSTMKPEELLSMRPKKPVFDEVETKAVAGRTRSYKVRSGDNLTLIAKANKVDVHDLQRWNKLNGQALKVGQTLVMQDTRKVAAKKPVQYKVKKGDSLYMVAKRFNVEMQHLKRWNPRTGQALKPGQMLVVSGPR
;
A
#
# COMPACT_ATOMS: atom_id res chain seq x y z
N MET A 1 19.10 27.16 -56.48
CA MET A 1 18.08 28.05 -57.06
C MET A 1 16.72 27.67 -56.49
N SER A 2 16.16 28.49 -55.60
CA SER A 2 14.71 28.77 -55.50
C SER A 2 14.49 29.70 -54.31
N SER A 3 13.85 30.83 -54.57
CA SER A 3 13.47 31.86 -53.60
C SER A 3 12.28 31.44 -52.75
N SER A 4 12.20 31.88 -51.50
CA SER A 4 10.89 32.08 -50.87
C SER A 4 10.83 33.39 -50.10
N ILE A 5 9.72 34.08 -50.36
CA ILE A 5 9.34 35.45 -50.06
C ILE A 5 8.91 35.56 -48.60
N ARG A 6 9.47 36.49 -47.84
CA ARG A 6 8.92 36.92 -46.54
C ARG A 6 7.81 37.95 -46.80
N LYS A 7 6.59 37.65 -46.35
CA LYS A 7 5.53 38.65 -46.17
C LYS A 7 5.51 39.06 -44.70
N SER A 8 5.70 40.34 -44.43
CA SER A 8 5.48 40.97 -43.13
C SER A 8 3.98 41.18 -42.91
N ILE A 9 3.48 40.81 -41.73
CA ILE A 9 2.12 41.10 -41.28
C ILE A 9 2.21 42.34 -40.39
N SER A 10 1.44 43.37 -40.75
CA SER A 10 1.38 44.69 -40.10
C SER A 10 0.77 44.59 -38.70
N SER A 11 1.48 45.13 -37.70
CA SER A 11 1.10 45.14 -36.27
C SER A 11 -0.13 46.00 -35.93
N ASP A 12 -0.61 46.84 -36.85
CA ASP A 12 -1.68 47.80 -36.57
C ASP A 12 -3.11 47.22 -36.68
N ALA A 13 -3.25 46.01 -37.25
CA ALA A 13 -4.54 45.33 -37.36
C ALA A 13 -4.93 44.56 -36.07
N LEU A 14 -3.95 44.15 -35.26
CA LEU A 14 -4.17 43.39 -34.02
C LEU A 14 -4.50 44.28 -32.83
N THR A 15 -3.99 45.51 -32.80
CA THR A 15 -4.26 46.51 -31.74
C THR A 15 -5.69 47.07 -31.79
N ARG A 16 -6.30 47.15 -32.97
CA ARG A 16 -7.69 47.63 -33.12
C ARG A 16 -8.75 46.58 -32.74
N LEU A 17 -8.41 45.29 -32.75
CA LEU A 17 -9.30 44.21 -32.33
C LEU A 17 -9.34 44.05 -30.80
N ALA A 18 -8.27 44.40 -30.09
CA ALA A 18 -8.18 44.30 -28.63
C ALA A 18 -8.95 45.43 -27.89
N GLN A 19 -9.10 46.62 -28.49
CA GLN A 19 -9.82 47.74 -27.89
C GLN A 19 -11.35 47.65 -28.03
N ALA A 20 -11.86 46.89 -29.01
CA ALA A 20 -13.30 46.71 -29.20
C ALA A 20 -13.93 45.65 -28.28
N VAL A 21 -13.14 44.70 -27.75
CA VAL A 21 -13.62 43.62 -26.87
C VAL A 21 -13.68 44.07 -25.39
N ALA A 22 -12.87 45.06 -24.98
CA ALA A 22 -12.83 45.54 -23.60
C ALA A 22 -13.99 46.47 -23.21
N VAL A 23 -14.74 47.03 -24.17
CA VAL A 23 -15.86 47.96 -23.90
C VAL A 23 -17.22 47.25 -23.87
N ALA A 24 -17.32 46.01 -24.37
CA ALA A 24 -18.58 45.26 -24.43
C ALA A 24 -18.87 44.36 -23.21
N VAL A 25 -17.92 44.19 -22.28
CA VAL A 25 -18.08 43.32 -21.09
C VAL A 25 -18.40 44.12 -19.81
N SER A 26 -18.31 45.44 -19.83
CA SER A 26 -18.55 46.30 -18.65
C SER A 26 -19.98 46.83 -18.49
N ALA A 27 -20.95 46.36 -19.30
CA ALA A 27 -22.31 46.93 -19.36
C ALA A 27 -23.47 45.98 -19.06
N THR A 28 -23.26 44.80 -18.46
CA THR A 28 -24.36 43.81 -18.25
C THR A 28 -24.49 43.21 -16.84
N LEU A 29 -23.97 43.84 -15.78
CA LEU A 29 -24.24 43.43 -14.38
C LEU A 29 -24.73 44.57 -13.49
N ALA A 30 -25.66 45.36 -14.01
CA ALA A 30 -26.47 46.28 -13.21
C ALA A 30 -27.95 45.94 -13.37
N GLY A 31 -28.60 45.58 -12.26
CA GLY A 31 -30.06 45.64 -12.12
C GLY A 31 -30.73 44.30 -11.80
N CYS A 32 -31.12 44.12 -10.54
CA CYS A 32 -32.52 43.95 -10.11
C CYS A 32 -32.57 43.68 -8.60
N GLN A 33 -32.76 44.73 -7.80
CA GLN A 33 -33.41 44.65 -6.49
C GLN A 33 -34.88 45.01 -6.68
N SER A 34 -35.78 44.06 -6.46
CA SER A 34 -37.21 44.30 -6.34
C SER A 34 -37.64 44.11 -4.88
N THR A 35 -38.02 45.22 -4.26
CA THR A 35 -38.60 45.30 -2.93
C THR A 35 -40.08 44.95 -3.00
N HIS A 36 -40.48 43.83 -2.37
CA HIS A 36 -41.90 43.55 -2.13
C HIS A 36 -42.35 44.21 -0.82
N TYR A 37 -43.20 45.22 -0.94
CA TYR A 37 -44.03 45.78 0.13
C TYR A 37 -45.15 44.77 0.43
N ALA A 38 -45.15 44.18 1.63
CA ALA A 38 -46.27 43.41 2.15
C ALA A 38 -47.03 44.25 3.19
N ALA A 39 -48.34 44.34 2.99
CA ALA A 39 -49.27 45.15 3.76
C ALA A 39 -49.36 44.72 5.24
N GLN A 40 -49.49 45.74 6.10
CA GLN A 40 -49.76 45.60 7.54
C GLN A 40 -51.21 45.12 7.75
N SER A 41 -51.37 44.01 8.47
CA SER A 41 -52.61 43.68 9.16
C SER A 41 -52.38 43.76 10.66
N THR A 42 -53.11 44.69 11.26
CA THR A 42 -53.16 45.03 12.68
C THR A 42 -53.79 43.92 13.51
N VAL A 43 -53.08 43.42 14.53
CA VAL A 43 -53.70 42.84 15.74
C VAL A 43 -53.06 43.50 16.95
N GLN A 44 -53.90 44.16 17.75
CA GLN A 44 -53.51 44.93 18.93
C GLN A 44 -53.10 44.04 20.13
N PRO A 45 -52.27 44.58 21.04
CA PRO A 45 -51.56 43.82 22.08
C PRO A 45 -52.26 43.90 23.44
N LYS A 46 -51.93 42.97 24.36
CA LYS A 46 -51.93 43.19 25.84
C LYS A 46 -51.30 41.99 26.61
N PRO A 47 -50.85 42.17 27.86
CA PRO A 47 -49.41 42.19 28.17
C PRO A 47 -49.02 41.18 29.24
N ASN A 48 -47.73 40.84 29.38
CA ASN A 48 -47.15 40.76 30.72
C ASN A 48 -45.63 40.87 30.77
N LEU A 49 -45.20 41.57 31.82
CA LEU A 49 -43.83 41.87 32.20
C LEU A 49 -42.99 40.59 32.37
N ALA A 50 -41.93 40.49 31.59
CA ALA A 50 -40.70 39.85 32.03
C ALA A 50 -39.55 40.76 31.58
N ALA A 51 -38.75 41.20 32.54
CA ALA A 51 -37.59 42.05 32.32
C ALA A 51 -36.74 41.50 31.16
N LYS A 52 -36.46 42.34 30.15
CA LYS A 52 -35.45 42.04 29.12
C LYS A 52 -34.09 41.91 29.81
N ILE A 53 -33.75 40.70 30.23
CA ILE A 53 -32.35 40.32 30.41
C ILE A 53 -31.73 40.53 29.03
N LYS A 54 -30.88 41.55 28.90
CA LYS A 54 -30.01 41.71 27.73
C LYS A 54 -29.08 40.51 27.72
N GLN A 55 -29.51 39.40 27.12
CA GLN A 55 -28.59 38.33 26.76
C GLN A 55 -27.61 38.95 25.76
N LYS A 56 -26.39 39.22 26.23
CA LYS A 56 -25.26 39.43 25.31
C LYS A 56 -25.23 38.20 24.40
N PRO A 57 -25.14 38.36 23.07
CA PRO A 57 -24.96 37.21 22.20
C PRO A 57 -23.75 36.44 22.72
N ILE A 58 -24.00 35.20 23.14
CA ILE A 58 -22.94 34.25 23.43
C ILE A 58 -22.32 33.97 22.07
N TRP A 59 -21.21 34.65 21.79
CA TRP A 59 -20.32 34.19 20.74
C TRP A 59 -19.81 32.84 21.22
N LEU A 60 -20.38 31.76 20.68
CA LEU A 60 -19.73 30.45 20.66
C LEU A 60 -18.45 30.65 19.83
N SER A 61 -17.40 31.16 20.47
CA SER A 61 -16.03 30.91 20.02
C SER A 61 -15.71 29.45 20.32
N GLU A 62 -16.45 28.53 19.70
CA GLU A 62 -15.86 27.25 19.36
C GLU A 62 -14.77 27.58 18.35
N LYS A 63 -13.54 27.72 18.85
CA LYS A 63 -12.39 27.49 17.98
C LYS A 63 -12.66 26.17 17.28
N PRO A 64 -12.62 26.09 15.94
CA PRO A 64 -12.73 24.80 15.26
C PRO A 64 -11.80 23.84 15.96
N SER A 65 -12.36 22.75 16.52
CA SER A 65 -11.51 21.66 17.01
C SER A 65 -10.61 21.27 15.84
N PRO A 66 -9.30 21.06 16.05
CA PRO A 66 -8.41 20.72 14.95
C PRO A 66 -9.01 19.52 14.19
N GLU A 67 -9.33 19.71 12.91
CA GLU A 67 -9.92 18.63 12.11
C GLU A 67 -8.90 17.49 12.05
N VAL A 68 -9.27 16.30 12.51
CA VAL A 68 -8.40 15.13 12.41
C VAL A 68 -8.17 14.82 10.93
N PRO A 69 -6.92 14.63 10.47
CA PRO A 69 -6.66 14.31 9.07
C PRO A 69 -7.42 13.04 8.65
N GLN A 70 -8.05 13.08 7.48
CA GLN A 70 -8.90 12.00 6.98
C GLN A 70 -8.09 10.75 6.62
N ASP A 71 -6.89 10.94 6.10
CA ASP A 71 -5.97 9.89 5.70
C ASP A 71 -4.52 10.23 6.09
N VAL A 72 -3.63 9.24 5.96
CA VAL A 72 -2.21 9.41 6.31
C VAL A 72 -1.54 10.42 5.38
N TRP A 73 -1.95 10.55 4.12
CA TRP A 73 -1.37 11.55 3.21
C TRP A 73 -1.65 12.96 3.68
N GLU A 74 -2.87 13.23 4.13
CA GLU A 74 -3.25 14.51 4.72
C GLU A 74 -2.51 14.78 6.02
N ARG A 75 -2.39 13.78 6.90
CA ARG A 75 -1.59 13.88 8.14
C ARG A 75 -0.16 14.27 7.83
N MET A 76 0.47 13.57 6.88
CA MET A 76 1.83 13.84 6.44
C MET A 76 2.00 15.27 5.92
N ARG A 77 1.14 15.72 4.99
CA ARG A 77 1.22 17.05 4.38
C ARG A 77 1.27 18.18 5.42
N ARG A 78 0.57 18.03 6.55
CA ARG A 78 0.54 19.03 7.63
C ARG A 78 1.86 19.15 8.39
N GLY A 79 2.73 18.15 8.32
CA GLY A 79 4.03 18.14 8.98
C GLY A 79 5.22 18.23 8.01
N PHE A 80 4.99 18.65 6.76
CA PHE A 80 6.07 18.90 5.80
C PHE A 80 6.83 20.19 6.16
N GLN A 81 8.16 20.15 6.08
CA GLN A 81 9.06 21.24 6.53
C GLN A 81 10.25 21.51 5.59
N LEU A 82 10.56 20.60 4.67
CA LEU A 82 11.78 20.61 3.84
C LEU A 82 11.59 21.29 2.47
N GLN A 83 10.40 21.83 2.20
CA GLN A 83 10.13 22.58 0.97
C GLN A 83 10.47 24.08 1.12
N ASP A 84 10.64 24.56 2.35
CA ASP A 84 10.96 25.96 2.62
C ASP A 84 12.37 26.30 2.09
N GLY A 85 12.47 27.42 1.37
CA GLY A 85 13.73 27.85 0.76
C GLY A 85 14.13 27.08 -0.51
N VAL A 86 13.34 26.08 -0.93
CA VAL A 86 13.55 25.37 -2.20
C VAL A 86 12.95 26.20 -3.34
N GLY A 87 13.78 27.02 -3.98
CA GLY A 87 13.40 27.76 -5.19
C GLY A 87 13.25 26.88 -6.44
N VAL A 88 13.16 27.51 -7.61
CA VAL A 88 13.16 26.81 -8.89
C VAL A 88 14.51 26.11 -9.09
N ASN A 89 14.51 24.78 -9.08
CA ASN A 89 15.72 23.98 -9.24
C ASN A 89 15.55 22.96 -10.37
N PRO A 90 16.36 23.02 -11.45
CA PRO A 90 16.26 22.10 -12.58
C PRO A 90 16.44 20.62 -12.22
N ARG A 91 17.24 20.31 -11.18
CA ARG A 91 17.42 18.92 -10.71
C ARG A 91 16.15 18.38 -10.06
N ILE A 92 15.38 19.23 -9.39
CA ILE A 92 14.08 18.85 -8.81
C ILE A 92 13.04 18.70 -9.93
N GLU A 93 13.00 19.66 -10.86
CA GLU A 93 12.08 19.64 -12.00
C GLU A 93 12.16 18.32 -12.78
N GLN A 94 13.39 17.90 -13.11
CA GLN A 94 13.62 16.67 -13.86
C GLN A 94 13.04 15.44 -13.14
N GLN A 95 13.21 15.34 -11.83
CA GLN A 95 12.70 14.22 -11.03
C GLN A 95 11.18 14.29 -10.89
N ARG A 96 10.62 15.50 -10.78
CA ARG A 96 9.17 15.72 -10.68
C ARG A 96 8.44 15.31 -11.94
N LEU A 97 8.99 15.65 -13.12
CA LEU A 97 8.47 15.19 -14.41
C LEU A 97 8.49 13.65 -14.51
N TRP A 98 9.51 13.00 -13.95
CA TRP A 98 9.55 11.55 -13.88
C TRP A 98 8.40 10.99 -13.02
N PHE A 99 8.15 11.52 -11.82
CA PHE A 99 7.03 11.06 -10.99
C PHE A 99 5.67 11.30 -11.65
N ALA A 100 5.44 12.48 -12.22
CA ALA A 100 4.20 12.83 -12.92
C ALA A 100 3.93 11.91 -14.13
N SER A 101 4.98 11.50 -14.84
CA SER A 101 4.88 10.56 -15.97
C SER A 101 4.83 9.09 -15.56
N ASN A 102 5.04 8.77 -14.28
CA ASN A 102 5.06 7.39 -13.75
C ASN A 102 4.09 7.19 -12.57
N PRO A 103 2.78 7.49 -12.72
CA PRO A 103 1.82 7.48 -11.60
C PRO A 103 1.70 6.09 -10.93
N SER A 104 1.88 5.01 -11.69
CA SER A 104 1.86 3.64 -11.15
C SER A 104 2.94 3.38 -10.09
N PHE A 105 4.04 4.14 -10.11
CA PHE A 105 5.09 4.01 -9.10
C PHE A 105 4.55 4.41 -7.72
N LEU A 106 3.85 5.55 -7.65
CA LEU A 106 3.27 6.07 -6.41
C LEU A 106 2.06 5.26 -5.97
N GLU A 107 1.21 4.82 -6.90
CA GLU A 107 0.10 3.90 -6.62
C GLU A 107 0.63 2.64 -5.93
N ASN A 108 1.63 1.97 -6.52
CA ASN A 108 2.20 0.75 -5.98
C ASN A 108 2.93 0.96 -4.65
N ALA A 109 3.61 2.10 -4.50
CA ALA A 109 4.30 2.45 -3.25
C ALA A 109 3.30 2.76 -2.13
N GLY A 110 2.23 3.49 -2.42
CA GLY A 110 1.14 3.78 -1.47
C GLY A 110 0.38 2.51 -1.08
N GLU A 111 0.06 1.65 -2.05
CA GLU A 111 -0.58 0.35 -1.82
C GLU A 111 0.25 -0.51 -0.84
N ARG A 112 1.56 -0.67 -1.06
CA ARG A 112 2.44 -1.40 -0.14
C ARG A 112 2.67 -0.66 1.18
N GLY A 113 2.79 0.66 1.11
CA GLY A 113 3.01 1.52 2.26
C GLY A 113 1.83 1.57 3.22
N SER A 114 0.61 1.26 2.76
CA SER A 114 -0.61 1.26 3.58
C SER A 114 -0.53 0.43 4.87
N LEU A 115 0.36 -0.57 4.93
CA LEU A 115 0.58 -1.39 6.11
C LEU A 115 1.50 -0.73 7.15
N TYR A 116 2.37 0.21 6.75
CA TYR A 116 3.51 0.67 7.55
C TYR A 116 3.58 2.20 7.73
N ILE A 117 3.01 2.96 6.80
CA ILE A 117 3.19 4.41 6.73
C ILE A 117 2.61 5.11 7.95
N HIS A 118 1.46 4.66 8.47
CA HIS A 118 0.91 5.18 9.72
C HIS A 118 1.91 5.06 10.88
N TYR A 119 2.51 3.88 11.06
CA TYR A 119 3.51 3.63 12.10
C TYR A 119 4.73 4.55 11.94
N ILE A 120 5.24 4.71 10.71
CA ILE A 120 6.42 5.57 10.46
C ILE A 120 6.11 7.04 10.75
N VAL A 121 4.95 7.53 10.30
CA VAL A 121 4.51 8.92 10.56
C VAL A 121 4.37 9.20 12.04
N GLU A 122 3.78 8.27 12.79
CA GLU A 122 3.67 8.37 14.26
C GLU A 122 5.04 8.43 14.93
N ARG A 123 6.01 7.59 14.51
CA ARG A 123 7.38 7.61 15.05
C ARG A 123 8.15 8.90 14.70
N LEU A 124 7.87 9.50 13.54
CA LEU A 124 8.46 10.80 13.15
C LEU A 124 7.90 11.94 14.01
N GLU A 125 6.59 11.96 14.23
CA GLU A 125 5.91 12.93 15.10
C GLU A 125 6.47 12.88 16.53
N GLU A 126 6.62 11.69 17.11
CA GLU A 126 7.19 11.50 18.46
C GLU A 126 8.61 12.07 18.59
N ARG A 127 9.35 12.13 17.47
CA ARG A 127 10.72 12.65 17.39
C ARG A 127 10.79 14.09 16.90
N ASN A 128 9.64 14.74 16.66
CA ASN A 128 9.55 16.06 16.04
C ASN A 128 10.34 16.17 14.73
N MET A 129 10.36 15.11 13.93
CA MET A 129 11.04 15.07 12.64
C MET A 129 10.09 15.48 11.50
N PRO A 130 10.60 16.04 10.39
CA PRO A 130 9.80 16.35 9.21
C PRO A 130 9.05 15.12 8.68
N LEU A 131 7.73 15.25 8.47
CA LEU A 131 6.90 14.09 8.13
C LEU A 131 7.11 13.59 6.71
N GLU A 132 7.65 14.41 5.81
CA GLU A 132 8.06 13.97 4.48
C GLU A 132 9.18 12.93 4.52
N LEU A 133 9.91 12.77 5.64
CA LEU A 133 10.90 11.69 5.78
C LEU A 133 10.25 10.30 5.70
N ALA A 134 8.94 10.18 5.93
CA ALA A 134 8.20 8.94 5.66
C ALA A 134 8.20 8.58 4.16
N LEU A 135 8.58 9.50 3.26
CA LEU A 135 8.73 9.22 1.83
C LEU A 135 10.06 8.53 1.49
N LEU A 136 11.01 8.42 2.43
CA LEU A 136 12.27 7.72 2.17
C LEU A 136 12.06 6.25 1.79
N PRO A 137 11.26 5.45 2.51
CA PRO A 137 10.90 4.09 2.07
C PRO A 137 10.30 4.00 0.67
N VAL A 138 9.63 5.06 0.17
CA VAL A 138 9.14 5.12 -1.22
C VAL A 138 10.32 5.10 -2.20
N ILE A 139 11.35 5.88 -1.94
CA ILE A 139 12.53 6.01 -2.80
C ILE A 139 13.43 4.79 -2.68
N GLU A 140 13.62 4.30 -1.46
CA GLU A 140 14.55 3.21 -1.13
C GLU A 140 14.04 1.85 -1.63
N SER A 141 12.78 1.53 -1.32
CA SER A 141 12.24 0.19 -1.57
C SER A 141 10.87 0.19 -2.24
N ALA A 142 10.32 1.38 -2.51
CA ALA A 142 8.91 1.57 -2.82
C ALA A 142 8.00 0.88 -1.78
N TYR A 143 8.36 0.99 -0.49
CA TYR A 143 7.70 0.32 0.63
C TYR A 143 7.68 -1.22 0.57
N ASN A 144 8.65 -1.84 -0.11
CA ASN A 144 8.77 -3.29 -0.13
C ASN A 144 9.69 -3.77 1.01
N PRO A 145 9.16 -4.40 2.08
CA PRO A 145 9.99 -4.88 3.19
C PRO A 145 10.93 -6.04 2.81
N MET A 146 10.70 -6.68 1.67
CA MET A 146 11.52 -7.77 1.14
C MET A 146 12.51 -7.29 0.08
N ALA A 147 12.61 -5.97 -0.16
CA ALA A 147 13.53 -5.40 -1.12
C ALA A 147 14.98 -5.82 -0.83
N TYR A 148 15.73 -6.04 -1.91
CA TYR A 148 17.14 -6.41 -1.90
C TYR A 148 17.84 -5.71 -3.06
N SER A 149 18.89 -4.96 -2.77
CA SER A 149 19.68 -4.25 -3.78
C SER A 149 20.94 -5.01 -4.18
N ARG A 150 21.62 -4.52 -5.22
CA ARG A 150 22.93 -5.05 -5.65
C ARG A 150 24.05 -4.84 -4.62
N SER A 151 23.86 -3.88 -3.71
CA SER A 151 24.82 -3.53 -2.65
C SER A 151 24.45 -4.19 -1.31
N ASP A 152 23.71 -5.30 -1.36
CA ASP A 152 23.21 -6.04 -0.19
C ASP A 152 22.33 -5.23 0.77
N ALA A 153 21.78 -4.11 0.31
CA ALA A 153 20.83 -3.31 1.07
C ALA A 153 19.47 -3.99 1.11
N VAL A 154 18.82 -4.04 2.27
CA VAL A 154 17.54 -4.75 2.43
C VAL A 154 16.51 -3.98 3.24
N GLY A 155 15.24 -4.37 3.08
CA GLY A 155 14.14 -3.85 3.89
C GLY A 155 13.60 -2.52 3.37
N LEU A 156 12.66 -1.96 4.13
CA LEU A 156 12.00 -0.69 3.81
C LEU A 156 13.00 0.45 3.61
N TRP A 157 13.98 0.49 4.51
CA TRP A 157 14.98 1.55 4.64
C TRP A 157 16.30 1.27 3.91
N GLN A 158 16.41 0.14 3.21
CA GLN A 158 17.60 -0.28 2.47
C GLN A 158 18.90 -0.19 3.30
N PHE A 159 18.93 -0.85 4.46
CA PHE A 159 20.15 -0.95 5.24
C PHE A 159 21.15 -1.91 4.60
N ILE A 160 22.36 -1.42 4.31
CA ILE A 160 23.51 -2.29 4.01
C ILE A 160 23.94 -3.07 5.27
N PRO A 161 24.62 -4.23 5.14
CA PRO A 161 24.92 -5.10 6.27
C PRO A 161 25.73 -4.42 7.39
N SER A 162 26.73 -3.62 7.03
CA SER A 162 27.61 -2.91 7.99
C SER A 162 26.84 -1.89 8.82
N THR A 163 26.11 -0.99 8.15
CA THR A 163 25.27 0.02 8.81
C THR A 163 24.20 -0.63 9.67
N GLY A 164 23.56 -1.71 9.19
CA GLY A 164 22.60 -2.47 10.00
C GLY A 164 23.20 -2.98 11.31
N ARG A 165 24.42 -3.54 11.28
CA ARG A 165 25.09 -4.00 12.52
C ARG A 165 25.45 -2.84 13.44
N TYR A 166 25.88 -1.70 12.89
CA TYR A 166 26.17 -0.50 13.67
C TYR A 166 24.94 -0.02 14.46
N PHE A 167 23.75 -0.09 13.87
CA PHE A 167 22.48 0.22 14.53
C PHE A 167 21.81 -1.00 15.20
N ASN A 168 22.59 -2.01 15.60
CA ASN A 168 22.12 -3.20 16.33
C ASN A 168 21.03 -4.02 15.62
N LEU A 169 20.93 -3.92 14.30
CA LEU A 169 20.05 -4.76 13.48
C LEU A 169 20.72 -6.12 13.28
N ARG A 170 20.44 -7.04 14.21
CA ARG A 170 21.00 -8.39 14.26
C ARG A 170 20.72 -9.15 12.95
N GLN A 171 21.75 -9.83 12.44
CA GLN A 171 21.70 -10.64 11.23
C GLN A 171 22.14 -12.06 11.57
N THR A 172 21.19 -13.00 11.65
CA THR A 172 21.45 -14.44 11.86
C THR A 172 20.99 -15.25 10.65
N ARG A 173 21.03 -16.59 10.71
CA ARG A 173 20.45 -17.42 9.65
C ARG A 173 18.92 -17.33 9.60
N ALA A 174 18.28 -17.29 10.77
CA ALA A 174 16.82 -17.28 10.91
C ALA A 174 16.21 -15.87 10.89
N TYR A 175 16.99 -14.84 11.25
CA TYR A 175 16.53 -13.47 11.43
C TYR A 175 17.40 -12.44 10.69
N ASP A 176 16.80 -11.39 10.12
CA ASP A 176 17.51 -10.22 9.60
C ASP A 176 16.78 -8.93 10.02
N GLY A 177 17.28 -8.30 11.09
CA GLY A 177 16.67 -7.11 11.70
C GLY A 177 16.61 -5.89 10.77
N ARG A 178 17.34 -5.89 9.66
CA ARG A 178 17.23 -4.84 8.63
C ARG A 178 15.90 -4.86 7.91
N ARG A 179 15.19 -5.99 7.94
CA ARG A 179 13.82 -6.13 7.41
C ARG A 179 12.77 -5.89 8.47
N ASP A 180 13.12 -5.96 9.75
CA ASP A 180 12.17 -5.84 10.85
C ASP A 180 11.57 -4.42 10.84
N ILE A 181 10.25 -4.32 10.74
CA ILE A 181 9.58 -3.04 10.48
C ILE A 181 9.83 -2.05 11.61
N THR A 182 9.70 -2.48 12.87
CA THR A 182 9.84 -1.59 14.01
C THR A 182 11.32 -1.31 14.27
N ALA A 183 12.18 -2.34 14.28
CA ALA A 183 13.60 -2.17 14.57
C ALA A 183 14.33 -1.38 13.47
N SER A 184 14.08 -1.67 12.19
CA SER A 184 14.72 -0.93 11.10
C SER A 184 14.22 0.51 10.99
N THR A 185 12.94 0.78 11.33
CA THR A 185 12.43 2.16 11.40
C THR A 185 13.09 2.93 12.54
N THR A 186 13.16 2.37 13.74
CA THR A 186 13.88 3.00 14.86
C THR A 186 15.33 3.29 14.48
N ALA A 187 16.04 2.32 13.91
CA ALA A 187 17.42 2.50 13.46
C ALA A 187 17.57 3.56 12.35
N ALA A 188 16.64 3.63 11.39
CA ALA A 188 16.70 4.63 10.32
C ALA A 188 16.50 6.04 10.86
N LEU A 189 15.53 6.20 11.75
CA LEU A 189 15.26 7.50 12.38
C LEU A 189 16.42 7.90 13.31
N ASP A 190 17.02 6.97 14.06
CA ASP A 190 18.22 7.24 14.88
C ASP A 190 19.39 7.67 13.99
N TYR A 191 19.55 7.01 12.84
CA TYR A 191 20.59 7.37 11.88
C TYR A 191 20.37 8.77 11.31
N LEU A 192 19.15 9.08 10.88
CA LEU A 192 18.78 10.40 10.36
C LEU A 192 18.97 11.50 11.39
N THR A 193 18.60 11.27 12.66
CA THR A 193 18.88 12.21 13.76
C THR A 193 20.38 12.45 13.90
N ARG A 194 21.20 11.38 13.95
CA ARG A 194 22.66 11.52 14.05
C ARG A 194 23.24 12.32 12.88
N LEU A 195 22.77 12.06 11.66
CA LEU A 195 23.24 12.75 10.47
C LEU A 195 22.83 14.24 10.49
N HIS A 196 21.59 14.53 10.86
CA HIS A 196 21.09 15.89 11.03
C HIS A 196 21.93 16.67 12.04
N ASP A 197 22.20 16.09 13.20
CA ASP A 197 23.05 16.71 14.23
C ASP A 197 24.49 16.90 13.73
N MET A 198 25.04 15.90 13.04
CA MET A 198 26.39 15.94 12.47
C MET A 198 26.57 17.04 11.42
N PHE A 199 25.51 17.40 10.69
CA PHE A 199 25.52 18.48 9.70
C PHE A 199 24.80 19.75 10.20
N ASN A 200 24.86 20.01 11.52
CA ASN A 200 24.38 21.25 12.16
C ASN A 200 22.91 21.59 11.85
N GLY A 201 22.07 20.57 11.74
CA GLY A 201 20.64 20.74 11.44
C GLY A 201 20.29 20.83 9.96
N ASP A 202 21.24 20.56 9.05
CA ASP A 202 20.97 20.56 7.61
C ASP A 202 20.43 19.20 7.15
N TRP A 203 19.11 19.14 6.94
CA TRP A 203 18.43 17.95 6.43
C TRP A 203 18.88 17.55 5.02
N LEU A 204 19.26 18.48 4.14
CA LEU A 204 19.69 18.13 2.79
C LEU A 204 21.04 17.41 2.82
N LEU A 205 21.96 17.87 3.67
CA LEU A 205 23.23 17.19 3.91
C LEU A 205 23.02 15.85 4.62
N ALA A 206 22.10 15.77 5.58
CA ALA A 206 21.74 14.51 6.25
C ALA A 206 21.20 13.49 5.25
N LEU A 207 20.28 13.88 4.36
CA LEU A 207 19.75 13.01 3.30
C LEU A 207 20.84 12.58 2.30
N ALA A 208 21.74 13.49 1.93
CA ALA A 208 22.88 13.16 1.07
C ALA A 208 23.81 12.13 1.74
N ALA A 209 24.05 12.28 3.04
CA ALA A 209 24.88 11.35 3.82
C ALA A 209 24.20 10.01 4.07
N TYR A 210 22.87 9.98 4.17
CA TYR A 210 22.11 8.72 4.25
C TYR A 210 22.38 7.85 3.01
N ASN A 211 22.41 8.46 1.82
CA ASN A 211 22.70 7.77 0.56
C ASN A 211 24.19 7.46 0.35
N ALA A 212 25.08 8.43 0.57
CA ALA A 212 26.50 8.34 0.20
C ALA A 212 27.45 7.91 1.32
N GLY A 213 26.95 7.85 2.55
CA GLY A 213 27.74 7.79 3.77
C GLY A 213 28.21 9.17 4.25
N GLU A 214 28.24 9.35 5.57
CA GLU A 214 28.62 10.58 6.25
C GLU A 214 30.06 11.01 5.97
N GLY A 215 30.98 10.06 5.80
CA GLY A 215 32.37 10.35 5.49
C GLY A 215 32.57 10.87 4.06
N THR A 216 31.67 10.53 3.13
CA THR A 216 31.69 11.09 1.77
C THR A 216 31.29 12.56 1.80
N VAL A 217 30.20 12.88 2.49
CA VAL A 217 29.70 14.25 2.61
C VAL A 217 30.66 15.12 3.42
N SER A 218 31.20 14.62 4.54
CA SER A 218 32.16 15.35 5.37
C SER A 218 33.43 15.73 4.61
N ARG A 219 33.99 14.79 3.82
CA ARG A 219 35.17 15.08 2.99
C ARG A 219 34.86 16.09 1.87
N ALA A 220 33.64 16.07 1.33
CA ALA A 220 33.21 17.04 0.34
C ALA A 220 33.09 18.45 0.95
N ILE A 221 32.55 18.55 2.18
CA ILE A 221 32.49 19.80 2.95
C ILE A 221 33.89 20.32 3.23
N GLU A 222 34.75 19.50 3.87
CA GLU A 222 36.12 19.89 4.22
C GLU A 222 36.92 20.37 2.99
N ARG A 223 36.71 19.72 1.83
CA ARG A 223 37.31 20.13 0.57
C ARG A 223 36.83 21.52 0.14
N ASN A 224 35.52 21.79 0.18
CA ASN A 224 34.98 23.09 -0.23
C ASN A 224 35.39 24.20 0.76
N GLU A 225 35.42 23.92 2.07
CA GLU A 225 35.90 24.85 3.09
C GLU A 225 37.35 25.27 2.83
N LYS A 226 38.25 24.31 2.57
CA LYS A 226 39.66 24.59 2.24
C LYS A 226 39.83 25.45 0.99
N LEU A 227 38.86 25.41 0.07
CA LEU A 227 38.85 26.18 -1.18
C LEU A 227 38.05 27.48 -1.08
N GLY A 228 37.44 27.78 0.07
CA GLY A 228 36.55 28.93 0.24
C GLY A 228 35.26 28.85 -0.62
N LEU A 229 34.83 27.64 -0.95
CA LEU A 229 33.61 27.38 -1.74
C LEU A 229 32.41 27.10 -0.83
N PRO A 230 31.17 27.30 -1.31
CA PRO A 230 29.96 26.98 -0.54
C PRO A 230 29.90 25.50 -0.16
N THR A 231 29.41 25.21 1.05
CA THR A 231 29.38 23.87 1.64
C THR A 231 27.98 23.26 1.71
N ASP A 232 26.97 23.98 1.21
CA ASP A 232 25.60 23.47 1.11
C ASP A 232 25.50 22.34 0.08
N TYR A 233 24.48 21.50 0.25
CA TYR A 233 24.25 20.33 -0.60
C TYR A 233 24.35 20.61 -2.11
N TRP A 234 23.89 21.77 -2.58
CA TRP A 234 23.81 22.07 -4.00
C TRP A 234 25.17 22.29 -4.64
N ASN A 235 26.16 22.72 -3.84
CA ASN A 235 27.50 23.09 -4.28
C ASN A 235 28.56 22.03 -3.95
N LEU A 236 28.23 21.01 -3.16
CA LEU A 236 29.18 19.96 -2.81
C LEU A 236 29.53 19.04 -4.00
N PRO A 237 30.82 18.64 -4.15
CA PRO A 237 31.27 17.71 -5.18
C PRO A 237 30.92 16.25 -4.84
N LEU A 238 29.62 15.97 -4.77
CA LEU A 238 29.09 14.64 -4.43
C LEU A 238 29.00 13.70 -5.66
N PRO A 239 28.95 12.36 -5.45
CA PRO A 239 28.64 11.40 -6.50
C PRO A 239 27.32 11.72 -7.23
N GLN A 240 27.22 11.34 -8.50
CA GLN A 240 26.03 11.67 -9.31
C GLN A 240 24.74 11.10 -8.71
N GLU A 241 24.78 9.85 -8.22
CA GLU A 241 23.65 9.22 -7.53
C GLU A 241 23.14 10.08 -6.35
N THR A 242 24.05 10.56 -5.52
CA THR A 242 23.75 11.41 -4.36
C THR A 242 23.29 12.81 -4.77
N LYS A 243 23.83 13.34 -5.86
CA LYS A 243 23.35 14.59 -6.48
C LYS A 243 21.92 14.46 -7.00
N ASP A 244 21.49 13.26 -7.39
CA ASP A 244 20.12 13.07 -7.86
C ASP A 244 19.17 12.67 -6.71
N TYR A 245 19.70 12.12 -5.62
CA TYR A 245 18.95 11.60 -4.48
C TYR A 245 18.08 12.64 -3.76
N VAL A 246 18.67 13.74 -3.27
CA VAL A 246 17.91 14.78 -2.53
C VAL A 246 16.90 15.49 -3.44
N PRO A 247 17.22 15.86 -4.70
CA PRO A 247 16.23 16.39 -5.63
C PRO A 247 15.08 15.42 -5.90
N LYS A 248 15.36 14.11 -6.00
CA LYS A 248 14.33 13.08 -6.16
C LYS A 248 13.41 13.04 -4.94
N PHE A 249 13.96 13.16 -3.73
CA PHE A 249 13.17 13.23 -2.51
C PHE A 249 12.30 14.49 -2.44
N LEU A 250 12.88 15.67 -2.69
CA LEU A 250 12.14 16.92 -2.69
C LEU A 250 11.04 16.94 -3.76
N ALA A 251 11.32 16.42 -4.96
CA ALA A 251 10.34 16.29 -6.04
C ALA A 251 9.18 15.37 -5.63
N LEU A 252 9.46 14.24 -5.00
CA LEU A 252 8.43 13.34 -4.49
C LEU A 252 7.57 14.02 -3.43
N SER A 253 8.19 14.74 -2.49
CA SER A 253 7.49 15.52 -1.47
C SER A 253 6.59 16.59 -2.11
N GLN A 254 7.05 17.30 -3.15
CA GLN A 254 6.20 18.25 -3.91
C GLN A 254 4.99 17.57 -4.55
N VAL A 255 5.19 16.40 -5.15
CA VAL A 255 4.09 15.63 -5.76
C VAL A 255 3.09 15.17 -4.70
N VAL A 256 3.53 14.76 -3.52
CA VAL A 256 2.64 14.36 -2.42
C VAL A 256 1.95 15.56 -1.76
N LEU A 257 2.61 16.72 -1.75
CA LEU A 257 2.08 17.96 -1.19
C LEU A 257 0.93 18.52 -2.03
N ALA A 258 1.02 18.43 -3.36
CA ALA A 258 0.01 18.93 -4.29
C ALA A 258 -0.26 17.93 -5.45
N PRO A 259 -0.83 16.75 -5.17
CA PRO A 259 -0.92 15.66 -6.16
C PRO A 259 -1.78 16.03 -7.38
N GLU A 260 -2.85 16.81 -7.19
CA GLU A 260 -3.74 17.28 -8.26
C GLU A 260 -3.00 18.18 -9.25
N ALA A 261 -2.07 19.02 -8.77
CA ALA A 261 -1.29 19.92 -9.61
C ALA A 261 -0.36 19.16 -10.58
N TYR A 262 -0.05 17.89 -10.28
CA TYR A 262 0.80 17.03 -11.09
C TYR A 262 0.05 15.88 -11.76
N GLY A 263 -1.29 15.86 -11.69
CA GLY A 263 -2.11 14.80 -12.26
C GLY A 263 -1.89 13.43 -11.60
N VAL A 264 -1.47 13.42 -10.34
CA VAL A 264 -1.25 12.20 -9.55
C VAL A 264 -2.47 11.95 -8.68
N ASN A 265 -2.94 10.70 -8.66
CA ASN A 265 -3.97 10.27 -7.72
C ASN A 265 -3.32 9.45 -6.60
N LEU A 266 -3.43 9.95 -5.37
CA LEU A 266 -3.01 9.21 -4.18
C LEU A 266 -4.22 8.49 -3.60
N ASN A 267 -4.22 7.16 -3.69
CA ASN A 267 -5.24 6.37 -3.03
C ASN A 267 -5.20 6.64 -1.51
N PRO A 268 -6.34 6.98 -0.86
CA PRO A 268 -6.38 7.24 0.57
C PRO A 268 -5.86 6.06 1.39
N ILE A 269 -5.10 6.36 2.44
CA ILE A 269 -4.59 5.37 3.40
C ILE A 269 -5.20 5.69 4.76
N ALA A 270 -5.89 4.73 5.36
CA ALA A 270 -6.53 4.90 6.66
C ALA A 270 -5.55 5.46 7.71
N ASN A 271 -5.93 6.56 8.36
CA ASN A 271 -5.15 7.19 9.43
C ASN A 271 -5.33 6.45 10.77
N THR A 272 -5.07 5.15 10.77
CA THR A 272 -5.17 4.25 11.93
C THR A 272 -4.06 3.21 11.89
N PRO A 273 -3.57 2.71 13.04
CA PRO A 273 -2.59 1.62 13.08
C PRO A 273 -3.10 0.37 12.35
N TYR A 274 -2.29 -0.17 11.44
CA TYR A 274 -2.61 -1.45 10.78
C TYR A 274 -2.27 -2.66 11.66
N PHE A 275 -1.19 -2.55 12.43
CA PHE A 275 -0.66 -3.63 13.25
C PHE A 275 -0.38 -3.18 14.68
N GLU A 276 -0.35 -4.16 15.58
CA GLU A 276 0.08 -4.06 16.97
C GLU A 276 1.22 -5.05 17.25
N VAL A 277 1.98 -4.78 18.32
CA VAL A 277 3.04 -5.67 18.81
C VAL A 277 2.42 -6.65 19.81
N VAL A 278 2.47 -7.94 19.50
CA VAL A 278 2.03 -9.01 20.40
C VAL A 278 3.23 -9.81 20.89
N GLU A 279 3.39 -9.92 22.21
CA GLU A 279 4.48 -10.68 22.82
C GLU A 279 4.32 -12.19 22.58
N VAL A 280 5.44 -12.84 22.30
CA VAL A 280 5.52 -14.29 22.10
C VAL A 280 6.69 -14.84 22.92
N LYS A 281 6.37 -15.54 24.00
CA LYS A 281 7.35 -16.02 25.00
C LYS A 281 8.20 -17.20 24.53
N GLN A 282 7.80 -17.88 23.46
CA GLN A 282 8.44 -19.11 22.98
C GLN A 282 8.72 -19.04 21.48
N SER A 283 9.68 -19.84 21.02
CA SER A 283 9.93 -19.98 19.59
C SER A 283 8.74 -20.67 18.93
N MET A 284 8.11 -20.02 17.96
CA MET A 284 6.91 -20.49 17.25
C MET A 284 7.11 -20.42 15.74
N ASP A 285 6.40 -21.28 15.02
CA ASP A 285 6.27 -21.22 13.57
C ASP A 285 5.11 -20.28 13.21
N LEU A 286 5.30 -19.41 12.21
CA LEU A 286 4.29 -18.44 11.80
C LEU A 286 2.99 -19.10 11.32
N SER A 287 3.05 -20.30 10.74
CA SER A 287 1.85 -21.05 10.34
C SER A 287 0.96 -21.39 11.53
N ARG A 288 1.55 -21.65 12.71
CA ARG A 288 0.79 -21.92 13.94
C ARG A 288 0.19 -20.64 14.48
N VAL A 289 0.97 -19.56 14.54
CA VAL A 289 0.47 -18.24 14.98
C VAL A 289 -0.69 -17.79 14.10
N ALA A 290 -0.54 -17.92 12.78
CA ALA A 290 -1.57 -17.64 11.80
C ALA A 290 -2.85 -18.45 12.07
N ALA A 291 -2.72 -19.75 12.35
CA ALA A 291 -3.86 -20.59 12.70
C ALA A 291 -4.53 -20.22 14.03
N LEU A 292 -3.77 -19.79 15.05
CA LEU A 292 -4.30 -19.39 16.36
C LEU A 292 -5.02 -18.03 16.31
N ALA A 293 -4.56 -17.12 15.45
CA ALA A 293 -5.11 -15.78 15.33
C ALA A 293 -6.09 -15.64 14.15
N GLU A 294 -6.33 -16.72 13.39
CA GLU A 294 -7.13 -16.71 12.16
C GLU A 294 -6.67 -15.61 11.18
N ILE A 295 -5.37 -15.63 10.88
CA ILE A 295 -4.70 -14.71 9.95
C ILE A 295 -4.12 -15.54 8.80
N ASP A 296 -4.03 -14.95 7.61
CA ASP A 296 -3.22 -15.52 6.54
C ASP A 296 -1.73 -15.49 6.92
N GLU A 297 -1.03 -16.61 6.74
CA GLU A 297 0.39 -16.71 7.10
C GLU A 297 1.27 -15.73 6.30
N ASP A 298 0.95 -15.47 5.03
CA ASP A 298 1.73 -14.53 4.23
C ASP A 298 1.46 -13.09 4.65
N GLU A 299 0.24 -12.73 5.07
CA GLU A 299 -0.03 -11.43 5.70
C GLU A 299 0.80 -11.26 6.98
N LEU A 300 0.82 -12.28 7.84
CA LEU A 300 1.63 -12.27 9.06
C LEU A 300 3.12 -12.15 8.72
N PHE A 301 3.60 -12.86 7.70
CA PHE A 301 4.98 -12.76 7.24
C PHE A 301 5.30 -11.39 6.61
N GLN A 302 4.34 -10.74 5.95
CA GLN A 302 4.51 -9.40 5.37
C GLN A 302 4.72 -8.34 6.45
N LEU A 303 4.08 -8.51 7.62
CA LEU A 303 4.33 -7.69 8.80
C LEU A 303 5.62 -8.09 9.53
N ASN A 304 6.05 -9.35 9.43
CA ASN A 304 7.26 -9.90 10.09
C ASN A 304 8.32 -10.42 9.09
N PRO A 305 8.75 -9.60 8.11
CA PRO A 305 9.62 -10.01 7.00
C PRO A 305 11.05 -10.38 7.44
N ALA A 306 11.43 -10.02 8.67
CA ALA A 306 12.72 -10.33 9.27
C ALA A 306 12.87 -11.82 9.63
N LEU A 307 11.77 -12.54 9.83
CA LEU A 307 11.74 -13.95 10.18
C LEU A 307 11.94 -14.82 8.94
N LYS A 308 13.18 -14.88 8.41
CA LYS A 308 13.52 -15.52 7.13
C LYS A 308 13.07 -16.97 6.99
N GLN A 309 12.98 -17.69 8.10
CA GLN A 309 12.54 -19.09 8.15
C GLN A 309 11.10 -19.26 8.62
N ARG A 310 10.32 -18.17 8.69
CA ARG A 310 8.92 -18.15 9.16
C ARG A 310 8.77 -18.74 10.56
N THR A 311 9.77 -18.48 11.40
CA THR A 311 9.76 -18.84 12.81
C THR A 311 10.35 -17.70 13.62
N THR A 312 9.92 -17.54 14.86
CA THR A 312 10.46 -16.55 15.80
C THR A 312 11.87 -16.92 16.33
N LEU A 313 12.49 -17.99 15.83
CA LEU A 313 13.86 -18.38 16.16
C LEU A 313 14.84 -17.23 15.87
N ASP A 314 15.67 -16.90 16.86
CA ASP A 314 16.62 -15.78 16.82
C ASP A 314 15.98 -14.42 16.45
N GLY A 315 14.66 -14.29 16.57
CA GLY A 315 13.91 -13.05 16.36
C GLY A 315 13.67 -12.29 17.67
N PRO A 316 12.93 -11.17 17.60
CA PRO A 316 12.34 -10.57 18.80
C PRO A 316 11.31 -11.50 19.44
N GLN A 317 11.09 -11.35 20.75
CA GLN A 317 10.04 -12.06 21.49
C GLN A 317 8.65 -11.41 21.27
N HIS A 318 8.40 -10.91 20.07
CA HIS A 318 7.13 -10.33 19.68
C HIS A 318 6.89 -10.50 18.18
N LEU A 319 5.64 -10.33 17.77
CA LEU A 319 5.21 -10.32 16.38
C LEU A 319 4.35 -9.09 16.11
N LEU A 320 4.47 -8.56 14.90
CA LEU A 320 3.55 -7.56 14.37
C LEU A 320 2.33 -8.27 13.81
N VAL A 321 1.15 -7.93 14.33
CA VAL A 321 -0.11 -8.62 14.05
C VAL A 321 -1.15 -7.57 13.67
N PRO A 322 -2.04 -7.81 12.68
CA PRO A 322 -3.11 -6.86 12.38
C PRO A 322 -3.89 -6.48 13.63
N THR A 323 -4.17 -5.20 13.83
CA THR A 323 -4.86 -4.63 15.00
C THR A 323 -6.14 -5.41 15.32
N SER A 324 -6.91 -5.80 14.30
CA SER A 324 -8.16 -6.57 14.43
C SER A 324 -8.00 -7.99 14.96
N LYS A 325 -6.77 -8.52 15.01
CA LYS A 325 -6.44 -9.90 15.37
C LYS A 325 -5.51 -10.00 16.59
N ALA A 326 -4.94 -8.87 17.03
CA ALA A 326 -4.00 -8.81 18.15
C ALA A 326 -4.62 -9.34 19.45
N GLN A 327 -5.82 -8.87 19.81
CA GLN A 327 -6.51 -9.31 21.03
C GLN A 327 -6.82 -10.82 21.03
N LEU A 328 -7.21 -11.37 19.88
CA LEU A 328 -7.48 -12.80 19.73
C LEU A 328 -6.21 -13.61 19.98
N LEU A 329 -5.09 -13.24 19.35
CA LEU A 329 -3.82 -13.93 19.55
C LEU A 329 -3.36 -13.88 21.01
N THR A 330 -3.39 -12.69 21.63
CA THR A 330 -2.99 -12.48 23.02
C THR A 330 -3.81 -13.35 23.99
N SER A 331 -5.13 -13.40 23.80
CA SER A 331 -6.02 -14.23 24.62
C SER A 331 -5.70 -15.72 24.46
N THR A 332 -5.52 -16.19 23.22
CA THR A 332 -5.22 -17.60 22.93
C THR A 332 -3.86 -18.01 23.54
N LEU A 333 -2.82 -17.19 23.36
CA LEU A 333 -1.49 -17.45 23.93
C LEU A 333 -1.47 -17.46 25.46
N SER A 334 -2.37 -16.71 26.11
CA SER A 334 -2.45 -16.65 27.57
C SER A 334 -3.18 -17.87 28.17
N THR A 335 -4.09 -18.47 27.42
CA THR A 335 -4.92 -19.61 27.88
C THR A 335 -4.30 -20.98 27.59
N MET A 336 -3.48 -21.12 26.54
CA MET A 336 -2.91 -22.40 26.14
C MET A 336 -1.65 -22.78 26.92
N LYS A 337 -1.52 -24.06 27.26
CA LYS A 337 -0.28 -24.57 27.87
C LYS A 337 0.86 -24.64 26.84
N PRO A 338 2.12 -24.43 27.24
CA PRO A 338 3.29 -24.57 26.37
C PRO A 338 3.34 -25.87 25.56
N GLU A 339 2.93 -26.98 26.18
CA GLU A 339 2.91 -28.31 25.57
C GLU A 339 1.87 -28.41 24.43
N GLU A 340 0.74 -27.74 24.58
CA GLU A 340 -0.33 -27.68 23.56
C GLU A 340 0.13 -26.82 22.36
N LEU A 341 0.83 -25.71 22.62
CA LEU A 341 1.40 -24.85 21.57
C LEU A 341 2.47 -25.58 20.73
N LEU A 342 3.30 -26.41 21.38
CA LEU A 342 4.37 -27.17 20.72
C LEU A 342 3.85 -28.41 19.99
N SER A 343 2.78 -29.04 20.50
CA SER A 343 2.18 -30.25 19.92
C SER A 343 1.17 -29.96 18.80
N MET A 344 0.66 -28.73 18.68
CA MET A 344 -0.16 -28.30 17.56
C MET A 344 0.63 -28.43 16.24
N ARG A 345 0.28 -29.46 15.47
CA ARG A 345 0.60 -29.51 14.03
C ARG A 345 -0.12 -28.32 13.38
N PRO A 346 0.51 -27.58 12.46
CA PRO A 346 -0.20 -26.57 11.69
C PRO A 346 -1.44 -27.23 11.11
N LYS A 347 -2.62 -26.73 11.50
CA LYS A 347 -3.86 -27.16 10.86
C LYS A 347 -3.68 -26.85 9.39
N LYS A 348 -3.86 -27.86 8.53
CA LYS A 348 -4.07 -27.59 7.11
C LYS A 348 -5.16 -26.50 7.03
N PRO A 349 -5.01 -25.51 6.14
CA PRO A 349 -5.95 -24.40 6.06
C PRO A 349 -7.38 -24.91 6.06
N VAL A 350 -8.28 -24.22 6.76
CA VAL A 350 -9.70 -24.60 6.95
C VAL A 350 -10.39 -24.90 5.62
N PHE A 351 -9.90 -24.37 4.50
CA PHE A 351 -10.40 -24.62 3.15
C PHE A 351 -9.88 -25.89 2.46
N ASP A 352 -8.92 -26.63 3.03
CA ASP A 352 -8.63 -28.02 2.63
C ASP A 352 -9.73 -28.97 3.16
N GLU A 353 -10.40 -28.64 4.28
CA GLU A 353 -11.56 -29.41 4.75
C GLU A 353 -12.84 -29.07 3.96
N VAL A 354 -12.95 -27.85 3.43
CA VAL A 354 -14.11 -27.44 2.60
C VAL A 354 -14.16 -28.18 1.26
N GLU A 355 -13.04 -28.72 0.76
CA GLU A 355 -13.02 -29.54 -0.46
C GLU A 355 -13.34 -31.03 -0.22
N THR A 356 -13.46 -31.49 1.02
CA THR A 356 -13.83 -32.89 1.35
C THR A 356 -15.24 -33.08 1.90
N LYS A 357 -15.96 -32.01 2.25
CA LYS A 357 -17.43 -32.06 2.18
C LYS A 357 -17.86 -31.83 0.74
N ALA A 358 -17.60 -32.85 -0.09
CA ALA A 358 -18.45 -33.10 -1.24
C ALA A 358 -19.88 -32.98 -0.72
N VAL A 359 -20.61 -31.99 -1.24
CA VAL A 359 -22.07 -31.98 -1.19
C VAL A 359 -22.46 -33.41 -1.48
N ALA A 360 -23.11 -34.08 -0.53
CA ALA A 360 -23.67 -35.40 -0.74
C ALA A 360 -24.79 -35.24 -1.80
N GLY A 361 -24.37 -35.09 -3.05
CA GLY A 361 -25.22 -35.16 -4.21
C GLY A 361 -25.83 -36.54 -4.15
N ARG A 362 -27.16 -36.59 -4.13
CA ARG A 362 -27.92 -37.84 -4.03
C ARG A 362 -27.33 -38.86 -4.98
N THR A 363 -26.76 -39.91 -4.42
CA THR A 363 -26.17 -40.99 -5.18
C THR A 363 -27.30 -41.84 -5.77
N ARG A 364 -27.30 -42.01 -7.09
CA ARG A 364 -28.24 -42.88 -7.80
C ARG A 364 -27.47 -44.07 -8.37
N SER A 365 -28.03 -45.26 -8.24
CA SER A 365 -27.48 -46.47 -8.83
C SER A 365 -28.19 -46.83 -10.13
N TYR A 366 -27.46 -47.37 -11.11
CA TYR A 366 -27.98 -47.85 -12.38
C TYR A 366 -27.41 -49.23 -12.69
N LYS A 367 -28.27 -50.21 -12.96
CA LYS A 367 -27.87 -51.56 -13.32
C LYS A 367 -27.79 -51.71 -14.84
N VAL A 368 -26.59 -51.99 -15.35
CA VAL A 368 -26.28 -52.15 -16.78
C VAL A 368 -27.12 -53.27 -17.38
N ARG A 369 -27.82 -52.98 -18.48
CA ARG A 369 -28.66 -53.91 -19.25
C ARG A 369 -27.95 -54.34 -20.54
N SER A 370 -28.45 -55.41 -21.15
CA SER A 370 -27.95 -55.84 -22.46
C SER A 370 -28.16 -54.73 -23.50
N GLY A 371 -27.10 -54.33 -24.20
CA GLY A 371 -27.10 -53.23 -25.17
C GLY A 371 -26.68 -51.87 -24.62
N ASP A 372 -26.46 -51.73 -23.32
CA ASP A 372 -25.97 -50.48 -22.72
C ASP A 372 -24.49 -50.23 -23.02
N ASN A 373 -24.13 -48.95 -23.17
CA ASN A 373 -22.74 -48.49 -23.13
C ASN A 373 -22.63 -47.20 -22.31
N LEU A 374 -21.42 -46.86 -21.86
CA LEU A 374 -21.18 -45.71 -20.99
C LEU A 374 -21.76 -44.40 -21.53
N THR A 375 -21.67 -44.18 -22.84
CA THR A 375 -22.16 -42.98 -23.52
C THR A 375 -23.68 -42.86 -23.43
N LEU A 376 -24.39 -43.96 -23.68
CA LEU A 376 -25.85 -44.00 -23.60
C LEU A 376 -26.33 -43.84 -22.15
N ILE A 377 -25.67 -44.50 -21.19
CA ILE A 377 -26.00 -44.38 -19.77
C ILE A 377 -25.75 -42.95 -19.28
N ALA A 378 -24.60 -42.36 -19.59
CA ALA A 378 -24.25 -41.00 -19.18
C ALA A 378 -25.24 -39.97 -19.75
N LYS A 379 -25.57 -40.09 -21.05
CA LYS A 379 -26.54 -39.23 -21.74
C LYS A 379 -27.94 -39.35 -21.14
N ALA A 380 -28.42 -40.57 -20.90
CA ALA A 380 -29.74 -40.81 -20.30
C ALA A 380 -29.85 -40.25 -18.88
N ASN A 381 -28.75 -40.24 -18.13
CA ASN A 381 -28.69 -39.78 -16.74
C ASN A 381 -28.18 -38.34 -16.58
N LYS A 382 -27.94 -37.63 -17.69
CA LYS A 382 -27.45 -36.24 -17.73
C LYS A 382 -26.15 -36.01 -16.95
N VAL A 383 -25.23 -36.98 -17.01
CA VAL A 383 -23.89 -36.90 -16.41
C VAL A 383 -22.83 -37.02 -17.50
N ASP A 384 -21.60 -36.60 -17.21
CA ASP A 384 -20.49 -36.78 -18.14
C ASP A 384 -19.98 -38.24 -18.11
N VAL A 385 -19.53 -38.77 -19.24
CA VAL A 385 -18.97 -40.13 -19.33
C VAL A 385 -17.72 -40.27 -18.46
N HIS A 386 -16.88 -39.23 -18.43
CA HIS A 386 -15.66 -39.22 -17.63
C HIS A 386 -15.97 -39.20 -16.13
N ASP A 387 -17.01 -38.47 -15.72
CA ASP A 387 -17.48 -38.48 -14.33
C ASP A 387 -18.06 -39.85 -13.95
N LEU A 388 -18.86 -40.45 -14.83
CA LEU A 388 -19.40 -41.79 -14.65
C LEU A 388 -18.29 -42.84 -14.50
N GLN A 389 -17.22 -42.75 -15.30
CA GLN A 389 -16.05 -43.62 -15.18
C GLN A 389 -15.29 -43.39 -13.87
N ARG A 390 -15.06 -42.13 -13.50
CA ARG A 390 -14.35 -41.76 -12.27
C ARG A 390 -15.07 -42.25 -11.01
N TRP A 391 -16.38 -42.06 -10.92
CA TRP A 391 -17.17 -42.51 -9.77
C TRP A 391 -17.16 -44.04 -9.59
N ASN A 392 -17.04 -44.76 -10.70
CA ASN A 392 -17.08 -46.22 -10.73
C ASN A 392 -15.70 -46.87 -10.89
N LYS A 393 -14.62 -46.06 -10.86
CA LYS A 393 -13.22 -46.49 -11.03
C LYS A 393 -13.03 -47.36 -12.29
N LEU A 394 -13.67 -46.98 -13.39
CA LEU A 394 -13.59 -47.71 -14.66
C LEU A 394 -12.39 -47.21 -15.48
N ASN A 395 -11.52 -48.12 -15.88
CA ASN A 395 -10.31 -47.81 -16.65
C ASN A 395 -10.51 -47.92 -18.18
N GLY A 396 -11.76 -48.01 -18.64
CA GLY A 396 -12.10 -48.22 -20.06
C GLY A 396 -13.60 -48.12 -20.34
N GLN A 397 -14.02 -48.53 -21.53
CA GLN A 397 -15.41 -48.42 -22.01
C GLN A 397 -16.24 -49.71 -21.83
N ALA A 398 -15.61 -50.81 -21.43
CA ALA A 398 -16.26 -52.09 -21.26
C ALA A 398 -17.15 -52.11 -20.01
N LEU A 399 -18.42 -52.48 -20.17
CA LEU A 399 -19.38 -52.68 -19.11
C LEU A 399 -19.88 -54.14 -19.12
N LYS A 400 -20.06 -54.73 -17.94
CA LYS A 400 -20.66 -56.07 -17.83
C LYS A 400 -22.17 -55.95 -17.62
N VAL A 401 -22.95 -56.72 -18.36
CA VAL A 401 -24.40 -56.80 -18.14
C VAL A 401 -24.66 -57.26 -16.70
N GLY A 402 -25.52 -56.53 -15.98
CA GLY A 402 -25.80 -56.74 -14.56
C GLY A 402 -24.92 -55.96 -13.58
N GLN A 403 -23.85 -55.30 -14.05
CA GLN A 403 -23.01 -54.41 -13.25
C GLN A 403 -23.82 -53.21 -12.73
N THR A 404 -23.62 -52.82 -11.48
CA THR A 404 -24.26 -51.63 -10.92
C THR A 404 -23.29 -50.46 -10.93
N LEU A 405 -23.67 -49.37 -11.58
CA LEU A 405 -22.94 -48.12 -11.64
C LEU A 405 -23.52 -47.10 -10.65
N VAL A 406 -22.65 -46.34 -10.03
CA VAL A 406 -22.91 -45.28 -9.07
C VAL A 406 -22.79 -43.93 -9.76
N MET A 407 -23.78 -43.06 -9.58
CA MET A 407 -23.86 -41.75 -10.21
C MET A 407 -24.15 -40.68 -9.17
N GLN A 408 -23.47 -39.54 -9.24
CA GLN A 408 -23.73 -38.39 -8.37
C GLN A 408 -24.57 -37.35 -9.12
N ASP A 409 -25.53 -36.72 -8.44
CA ASP A 409 -26.33 -35.63 -9.03
C ASP A 409 -25.48 -34.35 -9.11
N THR A 410 -24.96 -34.05 -10.31
CA THR A 410 -24.19 -32.84 -10.60
C THR A 410 -25.06 -31.83 -11.32
N ARG A 411 -26.05 -31.25 -10.62
CA ARG A 411 -26.68 -30.01 -11.11
C ARG A 411 -25.57 -28.96 -11.25
N LYS A 412 -25.13 -28.71 -12.48
CA LYS A 412 -24.14 -27.68 -12.81
C LYS A 412 -24.69 -26.31 -12.41
N VAL A 413 -24.27 -25.81 -11.25
CA VAL A 413 -24.41 -24.40 -10.89
C VAL A 413 -23.40 -23.63 -11.76
N ALA A 414 -23.90 -22.72 -12.60
CA ALA A 414 -23.07 -21.97 -13.54
C ALA A 414 -21.94 -21.20 -12.82
N ALA A 415 -20.69 -21.52 -13.11
CA ALA A 415 -19.52 -20.76 -12.64
C ALA A 415 -19.37 -19.46 -13.45
N LYS A 416 -19.08 -18.33 -12.78
CA LYS A 416 -18.63 -17.12 -13.49
C LYS A 416 -17.30 -17.42 -14.21
N LYS A 417 -17.12 -16.83 -15.39
CA LYS A 417 -15.94 -17.07 -16.23
C LYS A 417 -14.68 -16.55 -15.53
N PRO A 418 -13.58 -17.33 -15.53
CA PRO A 418 -12.30 -16.87 -15.00
C PRO A 418 -11.78 -15.66 -15.80
N VAL A 419 -11.25 -14.67 -15.10
CA VAL A 419 -10.61 -13.48 -15.66
C VAL A 419 -9.09 -13.68 -15.64
N GLN A 420 -8.40 -13.19 -16.67
CA GLN A 420 -6.94 -13.20 -16.70
C GLN A 420 -6.38 -11.84 -16.25
N TYR A 421 -5.48 -11.84 -15.28
CA TYR A 421 -4.81 -10.67 -14.74
C TYR A 421 -3.32 -10.67 -15.08
N LYS A 422 -2.80 -9.56 -15.59
CA LYS A 422 -1.38 -9.38 -15.87
C LYS A 422 -0.70 -8.76 -14.65
N VAL A 423 0.18 -9.53 -14.02
CA VAL A 423 1.00 -9.12 -12.87
C VAL A 423 1.78 -7.85 -13.20
N LYS A 424 1.62 -6.81 -12.37
CA LYS A 424 2.37 -5.56 -12.44
C LYS A 424 3.69 -5.66 -11.67
N LYS A 425 4.62 -4.74 -11.94
CA LYS A 425 5.90 -4.71 -11.23
C LYS A 425 5.70 -4.36 -9.76
N GLY A 426 5.96 -5.32 -8.87
CA GLY A 426 5.77 -5.17 -7.42
C GLY A 426 4.49 -5.79 -6.87
N ASP A 427 3.70 -6.48 -7.72
CA ASP A 427 2.58 -7.31 -7.26
C ASP A 427 3.09 -8.51 -6.45
N SER A 428 2.38 -8.80 -5.36
CA SER A 428 2.46 -10.08 -4.66
C SER A 428 1.17 -10.87 -4.89
N LEU A 429 1.20 -12.18 -4.64
CA LEU A 429 0.02 -13.03 -4.68
C LEU A 429 -1.10 -12.47 -3.77
N TYR A 430 -0.73 -11.92 -2.61
CA TYR A 430 -1.64 -11.21 -1.71
C TYR A 430 -2.28 -9.97 -2.36
N MET A 431 -1.50 -9.10 -2.99
CA MET A 431 -2.03 -7.87 -3.61
C MET A 431 -3.05 -8.20 -4.70
N VAL A 432 -2.78 -9.23 -5.49
CA VAL A 432 -3.72 -9.74 -6.50
C VAL A 432 -4.93 -10.36 -5.79
N ALA A 433 -4.73 -11.17 -4.76
CA ALA A 433 -5.79 -11.80 -4.00
C ALA A 433 -6.76 -10.77 -3.39
N LYS A 434 -6.23 -9.76 -2.68
CA LYS A 434 -6.97 -8.62 -2.13
C LYS A 434 -7.72 -7.83 -3.19
N ARG A 435 -7.05 -7.52 -4.31
CA ARG A 435 -7.66 -6.77 -5.44
C ARG A 435 -8.86 -7.49 -6.04
N PHE A 436 -8.83 -8.81 -6.10
CA PHE A 436 -9.93 -9.63 -6.61
C PHE A 436 -10.85 -10.17 -5.52
N ASN A 437 -10.64 -9.75 -4.27
CA ASN A 437 -11.34 -10.24 -3.08
C ASN A 437 -11.34 -11.78 -2.95
N VAL A 438 -10.27 -12.44 -3.40
CA VAL A 438 -10.12 -13.90 -3.33
C VAL A 438 -9.07 -14.25 -2.29
N GLU A 439 -9.20 -15.43 -1.67
CA GLU A 439 -8.10 -15.93 -0.84
C GLU A 439 -6.89 -16.28 -1.69
N MET A 440 -5.71 -15.96 -1.17
CA MET A 440 -4.45 -16.15 -1.86
C MET A 440 -4.15 -17.62 -2.16
N GLN A 441 -4.64 -18.55 -1.32
CA GLN A 441 -4.54 -19.99 -1.58
C GLN A 441 -5.33 -20.41 -2.83
N HIS A 442 -6.54 -19.86 -3.04
CA HIS A 442 -7.31 -20.11 -4.25
C HIS A 442 -6.59 -19.56 -5.48
N LEU A 443 -6.02 -18.35 -5.36
CA LEU A 443 -5.21 -17.77 -6.43
C LEU A 443 -4.00 -18.65 -6.78
N LYS A 444 -3.33 -19.23 -5.79
CA LYS A 444 -2.22 -20.17 -5.99
C LYS A 444 -2.66 -21.48 -6.63
N ARG A 445 -3.81 -22.03 -6.20
CA ARG A 445 -4.41 -23.25 -6.78
C ARG A 445 -4.78 -23.06 -8.26
N TRP A 446 -5.33 -21.91 -8.64
CA TRP A 446 -5.63 -21.61 -10.05
C TRP A 446 -4.38 -21.36 -10.89
N ASN A 447 -3.26 -21.03 -10.25
CA ASN A 447 -2.01 -20.71 -10.91
C ASN A 447 -0.84 -21.59 -10.42
N PRO A 448 -0.92 -22.92 -10.58
CA PRO A 448 0.01 -23.87 -9.95
C PRO A 448 1.45 -23.78 -10.48
N ARG A 449 1.67 -23.10 -11.61
CA ARG A 449 3.00 -22.83 -12.19
C ARG A 449 3.62 -21.52 -11.69
N THR A 450 2.98 -20.85 -10.74
CA THR A 450 3.46 -19.61 -10.14
C THR A 450 4.44 -19.94 -9.02
N GLY A 451 5.70 -19.51 -9.17
CA GLY A 451 6.70 -19.65 -8.10
C GLY A 451 6.35 -18.83 -6.86
N GLN A 452 7.19 -18.90 -5.82
CA GLN A 452 7.01 -18.11 -4.58
C GLN A 452 6.98 -16.59 -4.83
N ALA A 453 7.56 -16.11 -5.94
CA ALA A 453 7.57 -14.71 -6.34
C ALA A 453 6.89 -14.52 -7.70
N LEU A 454 6.00 -13.52 -7.80
CA LEU A 454 5.37 -13.13 -9.05
C LEU A 454 6.34 -12.35 -9.93
N LYS A 455 6.38 -12.67 -11.24
CA LYS A 455 7.19 -11.91 -12.20
C LYS A 455 6.33 -10.83 -12.87
N PRO A 456 6.83 -9.58 -12.99
CA PRO A 456 6.12 -8.56 -13.76
C PRO A 456 5.82 -9.05 -15.18
N GLY A 457 4.59 -8.89 -15.64
CA GLY A 457 4.10 -9.37 -16.92
C GLY A 457 3.56 -10.80 -16.94
N GLN A 458 3.69 -11.56 -15.84
CA GLN A 458 3.09 -12.89 -15.71
C GLN A 458 1.56 -12.82 -15.76
N MET A 459 0.91 -13.81 -16.38
CA MET A 459 -0.56 -13.90 -16.38
C MET A 459 -1.03 -14.81 -15.23
N LEU A 460 -2.01 -14.34 -14.46
CA LEU A 460 -2.70 -15.09 -13.42
C LEU A 460 -4.17 -15.26 -13.78
N VAL A 461 -4.69 -16.45 -13.58
CA VAL A 461 -6.12 -16.76 -13.59
C VAL A 461 -6.71 -16.36 -12.24
N VAL A 462 -7.68 -15.45 -12.27
CA VAL A 462 -8.43 -14.98 -11.10
C VAL A 462 -9.92 -15.27 -11.34
N SER A 463 -10.59 -15.90 -10.38
CA SER A 463 -12.03 -16.11 -10.41
C SER A 463 -12.63 -15.46 -9.16
N GLY A 464 -13.55 -14.51 -9.30
CA GLY A 464 -14.16 -13.87 -8.12
C GLY A 464 -14.86 -14.89 -7.20
N PRO A 465 -14.96 -14.62 -5.89
CA PRO A 465 -15.75 -15.46 -4.98
C PRO A 465 -17.23 -15.45 -5.37
N ARG A 466 -17.95 -16.45 -4.88
CA ARG A 466 -19.41 -16.49 -4.94
C ARG A 466 -20.04 -15.49 -3.98
#